data_AF-A0AB74JCJ5-F1
#
_entry.id   AF-A0AB74JCJ5-F1
#
_cell.length_a   1.000
_cell.length_b   1.000
_cell.length_c   1.000
_cell.angle_alpha   90.00
_cell.angle_beta   90.00
_cell.angle_gamma   90.00
#
_symmetry.space_group_name_H-M   'P 1'
#
loop_
_entity.id
_entity.type
_entity.pdbx_description
1 polymer ?
#
loop_
_entity_poly.entity_id
_entity_poly.type
_entity_poly.pdbx_seq_one_letter_code
_entity_poly.pdbx_strand_id
1 'polypeptide(L)'
;MDDIKDNPSDTWSDKFNFLEYAINKWSVDGKNWLLDRVMEDDKLIKQFVRTTDASSASEDDSNTAIPWNEAGISQYFKAVEKFKEQLFVLVHLTAGAPARGTESVTVAYENGVDDRGYRGVFVDNGLVSFVTSYNKTGVKVIYRYVLREVSELVVYYLWLVQPFVRALQKMVFDQKEYRAFIWEPKPEEQWRD
;
A
#
# COMPACT_ATOMS: atom_id res chain seq x y z
N MET A 1 12.23 -3.78 -13.65
CA MET A 1 12.31 -3.53 -12.20
C MET A 1 13.68 -3.03 -11.77
N ASP A 2 14.75 -3.50 -12.43
CA ASP A 2 16.15 -3.17 -12.11
C ASP A 2 16.49 -1.67 -12.14
N ASP A 3 15.74 -0.88 -12.91
CA ASP A 3 15.98 0.56 -13.06
C ASP A 3 15.28 1.42 -12.01
N ILE A 4 14.49 0.84 -11.10
CA ILE A 4 13.84 1.59 -10.01
C ILE A 4 14.92 1.99 -9.01
N LYS A 5 15.02 3.30 -8.80
CA LYS A 5 15.97 3.92 -7.89
C LYS A 5 15.28 4.51 -6.68
N ASP A 6 16.05 4.70 -5.63
CA ASP A 6 15.61 5.42 -4.46
C ASP A 6 16.66 6.46 -4.03
N ASN A 7 16.22 7.47 -3.29
CA ASN A 7 17.09 8.42 -2.59
C ASN A 7 16.92 8.24 -1.08
N PRO A 8 17.70 7.36 -0.43
CA PRO A 8 17.61 7.15 1.01
C PRO A 8 18.04 8.37 1.83
N SER A 9 18.70 9.35 1.21
CA SER A 9 19.11 10.61 1.85
C SER A 9 18.02 11.68 1.83
N ASP A 10 16.95 11.51 1.05
CA ASP A 10 15.80 12.41 1.13
C ASP A 10 14.89 12.00 2.28
N THR A 11 15.09 12.68 3.39
CA THR A 11 14.36 12.48 4.64
C THR A 11 13.45 13.66 4.98
N TRP A 12 13.43 14.69 4.13
CA TRP A 12 12.78 15.97 4.40
C TRP A 12 11.56 16.21 3.53
N SER A 13 11.52 15.61 2.33
CA SER A 13 10.35 15.65 1.47
C SER A 13 9.21 14.86 2.11
N ASP A 14 8.13 15.57 2.46
CA ASP A 14 6.91 14.97 3.00
C ASP A 14 6.32 13.96 2.02
N LYS A 15 5.87 12.81 2.53
CA LYS A 15 5.31 11.70 1.76
C LYS A 15 6.20 11.11 0.68
N PHE A 16 7.50 11.41 0.70
CA PHE A 16 8.43 10.88 -0.29
C PHE A 16 8.63 9.37 -0.11
N ASN A 17 8.61 8.65 -1.24
CA ASN A 17 9.03 7.27 -1.43
C ASN A 17 9.58 7.09 -2.85
N PHE A 18 10.11 5.91 -3.17
CA PHE A 18 10.67 5.64 -4.50
C PHE A 18 9.66 5.83 -5.65
N LEU A 19 8.34 5.74 -5.40
CA LEU A 19 7.31 6.02 -6.42
C LEU A 19 7.28 7.50 -6.81
N GLU A 20 7.55 8.40 -5.86
CA GLU A 20 7.57 9.84 -6.06
C GLU A 20 8.94 10.34 -6.56
N TYR A 21 9.93 9.46 -6.73
CA TYR A 21 11.23 9.86 -7.21
C TYR A 21 11.20 10.13 -8.71
N ALA A 22 11.33 11.40 -9.09
CA ALA A 22 11.15 11.91 -10.47
C ALA A 22 12.01 11.23 -11.55
N ILE A 23 13.10 10.55 -11.16
CA ILE A 23 13.96 9.83 -12.12
C ILE A 23 13.38 8.47 -12.53
N ASN A 24 12.46 7.91 -11.74
CA ASN A 24 11.85 6.63 -12.02
C ASN A 24 10.78 6.78 -13.11
N LYS A 25 10.84 5.88 -14.10
CA LYS A 25 9.87 5.81 -15.19
C LYS A 25 8.94 4.63 -14.98
N TRP A 26 7.65 4.92 -14.88
CA TRP A 26 6.59 3.92 -14.72
C TRP A 26 5.91 3.67 -16.06
N SER A 27 5.58 2.42 -16.36
CA SER A 27 4.93 2.08 -17.63
C SER A 27 3.48 2.56 -17.69
N VAL A 28 2.87 2.83 -16.55
CA VAL A 28 1.49 3.33 -16.39
C VAL A 28 1.41 4.29 -15.19
N ASP A 29 0.36 5.10 -15.14
CA ASP A 29 0.08 5.95 -13.96
C ASP A 29 -0.48 5.11 -12.81
N GLY A 30 0.41 4.64 -11.92
CA GLY A 30 -0.01 3.77 -10.81
C GLY A 30 -1.04 4.38 -9.86
N LYS A 31 -1.16 5.72 -9.80
CA LYS A 31 -2.13 6.40 -8.93
C LYS A 31 -3.57 6.15 -9.38
N ASN A 32 -3.81 6.12 -10.70
CA ASN A 32 -5.15 6.01 -11.28
C ASN A 32 -5.39 4.73 -12.09
N TRP A 33 -4.33 4.02 -12.50
CA TRP A 33 -4.44 2.94 -13.48
C TRP A 33 -5.43 1.83 -13.15
N LEU A 34 -5.50 1.39 -11.87
CA LEU A 34 -6.50 0.40 -11.47
C LEU A 34 -7.92 0.98 -11.42
N LEU A 35 -8.07 2.26 -11.06
CA LEU A 35 -9.36 2.93 -11.07
C LEU A 35 -9.89 3.06 -12.51
N ASP A 36 -9.03 3.48 -13.43
CA ASP A 36 -9.37 3.59 -14.86
C ASP A 36 -9.78 2.22 -15.43
N ARG A 37 -9.02 1.17 -15.10
CA ARG A 37 -9.35 -0.22 -15.48
C ARG A 37 -10.71 -0.69 -14.99
N VAL A 38 -11.10 -0.30 -13.77
CA VAL A 38 -12.42 -0.65 -13.23
C VAL A 38 -13.55 -0.05 -14.07
N MET A 39 -13.30 1.09 -14.73
CA MET A 39 -14.28 1.75 -15.60
C MET A 39 -14.26 1.25 -17.05
N GLU A 40 -13.22 0.50 -17.46
CA GLU A 40 -13.04 0.02 -18.83
C GLU A 40 -13.34 -1.47 -19.02
N ASP A 41 -13.22 -2.30 -17.98
CA ASP A 41 -13.41 -3.75 -18.07
C ASP A 41 -14.77 -4.18 -17.51
N ASP A 42 -15.63 -4.76 -18.35
CA ASP A 42 -16.98 -5.23 -17.99
C ASP A 42 -17.03 -6.13 -16.74
N LYS A 43 -16.01 -6.97 -16.51
CA LYS A 43 -15.96 -7.84 -15.34
C LYS A 43 -15.65 -7.03 -14.09
N LEU A 44 -14.73 -6.07 -14.19
CA LEU A 44 -14.40 -5.17 -13.07
C LEU A 44 -15.55 -4.21 -12.79
N ILE A 45 -16.23 -3.68 -13.80
CA ILE A 45 -17.44 -2.87 -13.62
C ILE A 45 -18.47 -3.65 -12.81
N LYS A 46 -18.79 -4.90 -13.18
CA LYS A 46 -19.73 -5.75 -12.41
C LYS A 46 -19.28 -6.03 -10.99
N GLN A 47 -17.97 -6.10 -10.77
CA GLN A 47 -17.41 -6.34 -9.44
C GLN A 47 -17.50 -5.08 -8.55
N PHE A 48 -17.24 -3.90 -9.09
CA PHE A 48 -17.06 -2.66 -8.31
C PHE A 48 -18.22 -1.66 -8.40
N VAL A 49 -19.09 -1.77 -9.40
CA VAL A 49 -20.23 -0.87 -9.65
C VAL A 49 -21.53 -1.67 -9.66
N ARG A 50 -22.58 -1.15 -9.04
CA ARG A 50 -23.92 -1.73 -9.09
C ARG A 50 -24.45 -1.55 -10.51
N THR A 51 -24.62 -2.65 -11.22
CA THR A 51 -25.41 -2.65 -12.45
C THR A 51 -26.88 -2.53 -12.04
N THR A 52 -27.49 -1.36 -12.25
CA THR A 52 -28.94 -1.26 -12.18
C THR A 52 -29.51 -2.00 -13.37
N ASP A 53 -30.37 -2.99 -13.11
CA ASP A 53 -31.23 -3.50 -14.18
C ASP A 53 -32.04 -2.30 -14.71
N ALA A 54 -32.11 -2.17 -16.04
CA ALA A 54 -32.59 -1.00 -16.77
C ALA A 54 -34.10 -0.66 -16.59
N SER A 55 -34.69 -0.99 -15.44
CA SER A 55 -36.12 -0.88 -15.15
C SER A 55 -36.48 0.08 -14.00
N SER A 56 -35.53 0.87 -13.49
CA SER A 56 -35.85 1.94 -12.53
C SER A 56 -34.88 3.12 -12.64
N ALA A 57 -34.83 3.76 -13.81
CA ALA A 57 -34.21 5.08 -13.94
C ALA A 57 -35.32 6.14 -13.81
N SER A 58 -35.44 6.73 -12.62
CA SER A 58 -36.10 8.01 -12.45
C SER A 58 -35.22 9.09 -13.07
N GLU A 59 -35.75 9.78 -14.07
CA GLU A 59 -35.14 10.93 -14.76
C GLU A 59 -35.11 12.18 -13.85
N ASP A 60 -34.36 12.14 -12.75
CA ASP A 60 -34.03 13.37 -12.01
C ASP A 60 -32.90 13.11 -11.00
N ASP A 61 -31.64 13.16 -11.44
CA ASP A 61 -30.60 13.69 -10.57
C ASP A 61 -29.34 14.07 -11.37
N SER A 62 -29.09 15.37 -11.47
CA SER A 62 -27.92 15.96 -12.15
C SER A 62 -26.63 15.86 -11.32
N ASN A 63 -26.56 14.92 -10.38
CA ASN A 63 -25.38 14.63 -9.58
C ASN A 63 -25.12 13.12 -9.57
N THR A 64 -24.74 12.57 -10.72
CA THR A 64 -24.61 11.12 -10.93
C THR A 64 -23.33 10.58 -10.26
N ALA A 65 -23.36 10.46 -8.93
CA ALA A 65 -22.36 9.72 -8.19
C ALA A 65 -22.32 8.26 -8.69
N ILE A 66 -21.13 7.72 -8.92
CA ILE A 66 -20.96 6.33 -9.37
C ILE A 66 -21.64 5.41 -8.34
N PRO A 67 -22.56 4.51 -8.76
CA PRO A 67 -23.27 3.64 -7.82
C PRO A 67 -22.35 2.48 -7.39
N TRP A 68 -21.42 2.74 -6.48
CA TRP A 68 -20.42 1.76 -6.04
C TRP A 68 -21.04 0.50 -5.41
N ASN A 69 -20.49 -0.67 -5.77
CA ASN A 69 -20.80 -1.95 -5.15
C ASN A 69 -19.95 -2.14 -3.89
N GLU A 70 -20.42 -1.56 -2.77
CA GLU A 70 -19.76 -1.67 -1.45
C GLU A 70 -19.45 -3.11 -1.02
N ALA A 71 -20.31 -4.08 -1.37
CA ALA A 71 -20.09 -5.49 -1.05
C ALA A 71 -18.91 -6.08 -1.83
N GLY A 72 -18.84 -5.80 -3.14
CA GLY A 72 -17.72 -6.21 -3.99
C GLY A 72 -16.40 -5.54 -3.59
N ILE A 73 -16.46 -4.26 -3.22
CA ILE A 73 -15.31 -3.51 -2.68
C ILE A 73 -14.83 -4.11 -1.35
N SER A 74 -15.75 -4.41 -0.44
CA SER A 74 -15.43 -5.06 0.84
C SER A 74 -14.79 -6.43 0.65
N GLN A 75 -15.26 -7.20 -0.34
CA GLN A 75 -14.63 -8.48 -0.70
C GLN A 75 -13.22 -8.30 -1.25
N TYR A 76 -13.00 -7.28 -2.09
CA TYR A 76 -11.67 -6.92 -2.58
C TYR A 76 -10.73 -6.50 -1.44
N PHE A 77 -11.20 -5.69 -0.48
CA PHE A 77 -10.41 -5.31 0.69
C PHE A 77 -9.98 -6.52 1.54
N LYS A 78 -10.87 -7.50 1.75
CA LYS A 78 -10.51 -8.78 2.40
C LYS A 78 -9.43 -9.55 1.61
N ALA A 79 -9.49 -9.52 0.28
CA ALA A 79 -8.46 -10.15 -0.55
C ALA A 79 -7.11 -9.42 -0.43
N VAL A 80 -7.12 -8.08 -0.37
CA VAL A 80 -5.91 -7.26 -0.14
C VAL A 80 -5.34 -7.55 1.26
N GLU A 81 -6.17 -7.64 2.30
CA GLU A 81 -5.73 -8.00 3.65
C GLU A 81 -5.02 -9.36 3.66
N LYS A 82 -5.64 -10.39 3.08
CA LYS A 82 -5.04 -11.72 2.95
C LYS A 82 -3.72 -11.69 2.16
N PHE A 83 -3.67 -10.91 1.07
CA PHE A 83 -2.43 -10.72 0.31
C PHE A 83 -1.33 -10.10 1.20
N LYS A 84 -1.64 -9.08 1.99
CA LYS A 84 -0.68 -8.43 2.89
C LYS A 84 -0.18 -9.38 3.97
N GLU A 85 -1.03 -10.25 4.50
CA GLU A 85 -0.64 -11.31 5.44
C GLU A 85 0.35 -12.29 4.81
N GLN A 86 0.08 -12.74 3.58
CA GLN A 86 0.99 -13.63 2.85
C GLN A 86 2.31 -12.93 2.49
N LEU A 87 2.24 -11.67 2.07
CA LEU A 87 3.42 -10.85 1.80
C LEU A 87 4.27 -10.66 3.06
N PHE A 88 3.65 -10.44 4.21
CA PHE A 88 4.34 -10.38 5.50
C PHE A 88 5.15 -11.65 5.76
N VAL A 89 4.53 -12.83 5.57
CA VAL A 89 5.21 -14.12 5.73
C VAL A 89 6.39 -14.25 4.77
N LEU A 90 6.23 -13.89 3.49
CA LEU A 90 7.30 -13.94 2.50
C LEU A 90 8.46 -13.02 2.87
N VAL A 91 8.17 -11.77 3.25
CA VAL A 91 9.18 -10.81 3.72
C VAL A 91 9.89 -11.39 4.94
N HIS A 92 9.16 -11.91 5.92
CA HIS A 92 9.74 -12.47 7.14
C HIS A 92 10.67 -13.67 6.88
N LEU A 93 10.30 -14.56 5.96
CA LEU A 93 11.09 -15.75 5.62
C LEU A 93 12.34 -15.40 4.80
N THR A 94 12.28 -14.36 3.98
CA THR A 94 13.34 -14.04 3.01
C THR A 94 14.32 -12.96 3.47
N ALA A 95 13.95 -12.14 4.45
CA ALA A 95 14.74 -10.98 4.90
C ALA A 95 15.88 -11.33 5.89
N GLY A 96 16.27 -12.61 6.00
CA GLY A 96 17.55 -13.04 6.61
C GLY A 96 17.61 -13.20 8.14
N ALA A 97 16.49 -13.14 8.88
CA ALA A 97 16.29 -13.64 10.26
C ALA A 97 14.96 -13.09 10.82
N PRO A 98 14.28 -13.79 11.75
CA PRO A 98 12.96 -13.39 12.22
C PRO A 98 12.99 -11.98 12.82
N ALA A 99 12.15 -11.10 12.28
CA ALA A 99 11.89 -9.81 12.89
C ALA A 99 11.28 -10.03 14.28
N ARG A 100 11.83 -9.36 15.30
CA ARG A 100 11.38 -9.51 16.69
C ARG A 100 10.03 -8.83 16.88
N GLY A 101 8.98 -9.63 17.08
CA GLY A 101 7.68 -9.29 17.68
C GLY A 101 7.02 -7.99 17.22
N THR A 102 7.38 -6.87 17.84
CA THR A 102 6.74 -5.57 17.68
C THR A 102 7.44 -4.62 16.70
N GLU A 103 8.74 -4.83 16.42
CA GLU A 103 9.50 -4.01 15.46
C GLU A 103 9.10 -4.28 14.00
N SER A 104 8.52 -5.44 13.73
CA SER A 104 8.14 -5.86 12.38
C SER A 104 6.87 -5.22 11.85
N VAL A 105 6.09 -4.57 12.72
CA VAL A 105 4.70 -4.16 12.44
C VAL A 105 4.59 -2.66 12.14
N THR A 106 5.60 -1.85 12.46
CA THR A 106 5.57 -0.39 12.22
C THR A 106 6.60 0.04 11.18
N VAL A 107 6.46 -0.49 9.96
CA VAL A 107 7.29 -0.05 8.82
C VAL A 107 6.48 0.91 7.94
N ALA A 108 6.85 2.19 7.97
CA ALA A 108 6.30 3.19 7.07
C ALA A 108 6.92 3.06 5.67
N TYR A 109 6.13 3.22 4.60
CA TYR A 109 6.65 3.22 3.22
C TYR A 109 6.83 4.61 2.62
N GLU A 110 6.38 5.68 3.29
CA GLU A 110 6.59 7.07 2.88
C GLU A 110 7.11 7.90 4.06
N ASN A 111 7.84 8.98 3.78
CA ASN A 111 8.34 9.89 4.81
C ASN A 111 7.18 10.61 5.53
N GLY A 112 7.41 11.05 6.78
CA GLY A 112 6.47 11.92 7.50
C GLY A 112 5.32 11.22 8.25
N VAL A 113 5.34 9.89 8.36
CA VAL A 113 4.25 9.10 9.02
C VAL A 113 4.30 9.18 10.55
N ASP A 114 5.45 9.46 11.17
CA ASP A 114 5.62 9.61 12.62
C ASP A 114 6.69 10.66 13.00
N ASP A 115 6.75 11.03 14.29
CA ASP A 115 7.77 11.92 14.87
C ASP A 115 9.22 11.42 14.68
N ARG A 116 9.40 10.22 14.10
CA ARG A 116 10.72 9.64 13.79
C ARG A 116 11.20 10.03 12.39
N GLY A 117 10.33 10.56 11.53
CA GLY A 117 10.68 11.26 10.29
C GLY A 117 11.22 10.40 9.13
N TYR A 118 11.45 9.10 9.31
CA TYR A 118 12.04 8.24 8.27
C TYR A 118 11.14 7.06 7.93
N ARG A 119 10.94 6.81 6.63
CA ARG A 119 10.34 5.55 6.17
C ARG A 119 11.29 4.37 6.38
N GLY A 120 10.73 3.17 6.38
CA GLY A 120 11.47 1.92 6.50
C GLY A 120 11.45 1.05 5.25
N VAL A 121 10.91 1.52 4.12
CA VAL A 121 10.96 0.80 2.83
C VAL A 121 11.85 1.55 1.85
N PHE A 122 12.85 0.87 1.31
CA PHE A 122 13.79 1.44 0.34
C PHE A 122 14.06 0.48 -0.82
N VAL A 123 14.46 1.02 -1.97
CA VAL A 123 14.88 0.23 -3.14
C VAL A 123 16.35 0.48 -3.45
N ASP A 124 17.13 -0.60 -3.61
CA ASP A 124 18.52 -0.57 -4.08
C ASP A 124 18.76 -1.68 -5.10
N ASN A 125 19.24 -1.32 -6.29
CA ASN A 125 19.50 -2.23 -7.42
C ASN A 125 18.34 -3.21 -7.73
N GLY A 126 17.11 -2.70 -7.71
CA GLY A 126 15.89 -3.49 -7.94
C GLY A 126 15.46 -4.38 -6.78
N LEU A 127 16.16 -4.35 -5.64
CA LEU A 127 15.79 -5.08 -4.43
C LEU A 127 15.14 -4.14 -3.41
N VAL A 128 14.08 -4.61 -2.78
CA VAL A 128 13.46 -3.91 -1.66
C VAL A 128 14.18 -4.28 -0.37
N SER A 129 14.46 -3.27 0.44
CA SER A 129 14.92 -3.45 1.82
C SER A 129 13.90 -2.89 2.82
N PHE A 130 13.72 -3.64 3.90
CA PHE A 130 12.98 -3.25 5.08
C PHE A 130 13.98 -2.81 6.15
N VAL A 131 13.88 -1.55 6.56
CA VAL A 131 14.79 -0.90 7.49
C VAL A 131 14.07 -0.63 8.79
N THR A 132 14.59 -1.21 9.87
CA THR A 132 14.15 -0.92 11.23
C THR A 132 15.29 -0.32 12.03
N SER A 133 14.96 0.66 12.88
CA SER A 133 15.88 1.23 13.85
C SER A 133 15.46 0.82 15.25
N TYR A 134 16.42 0.39 16.06
CA TYR A 134 16.19 0.00 17.45
C TYR A 134 17.14 0.73 18.39
N ASN A 135 16.65 1.13 19.57
CA ASN A 135 17.43 1.86 20.57
C ASN A 135 17.28 1.21 21.97
N LYS A 136 18.27 0.39 22.40
CA LYS A 136 18.45 -0.03 23.82
C LYS A 136 19.68 0.65 24.44
N THR A 137 20.71 0.89 23.65
CA THR A 137 22.04 1.37 24.10
C THR A 137 22.72 2.22 23.02
N GLY A 138 21.94 2.79 22.10
CA GLY A 138 22.41 3.40 20.85
C GLY A 138 21.54 2.99 19.67
N VAL A 139 21.48 3.83 18.63
CA VAL A 139 20.67 3.59 17.43
C VAL A 139 21.37 2.55 16.56
N LYS A 140 20.77 1.37 16.41
CA LYS A 140 21.19 0.37 15.43
C LYS A 140 20.19 0.33 14.29
N VAL A 141 20.66 0.61 13.08
CA VAL A 141 19.88 0.50 11.84
C VAL A 141 20.18 -0.85 11.20
N ILE A 142 19.15 -1.59 10.82
CA ILE A 142 19.28 -2.90 10.17
C ILE A 142 18.56 -2.85 8.83
N TYR A 143 19.31 -3.06 7.74
CA TYR A 143 18.77 -3.22 6.41
C TYR A 143 18.52 -4.70 6.15
N ARG A 144 17.29 -5.05 5.78
CA ARG A 144 16.91 -6.43 5.46
C ARG A 144 16.37 -6.49 4.04
N TYR A 145 17.20 -7.00 3.12
CA TYR A 145 16.82 -7.21 1.73
C TYR A 145 15.97 -8.47 1.58
N VAL A 146 14.90 -8.38 0.80
CA VAL A 146 14.10 -9.55 0.43
C VAL A 146 14.54 -10.09 -0.93
N LEU A 147 14.11 -11.31 -1.26
CA LEU A 147 14.33 -11.87 -2.60
C LEU A 147 13.74 -10.96 -3.68
N ARG A 148 14.27 -11.08 -4.90
CA ARG A 148 13.85 -10.27 -6.05
C ARG A 148 12.36 -10.38 -6.33
N GLU A 149 11.82 -11.59 -6.30
CA GLU A 149 10.42 -11.88 -6.57
C GLU A 149 9.52 -11.27 -5.48
N VAL A 150 9.99 -11.25 -4.22
CA VAL A 150 9.26 -10.58 -3.12
C VAL A 150 9.35 -9.06 -3.26
N SER A 151 10.50 -8.54 -3.72
CA SER A 151 10.67 -7.12 -4.02
C SER A 151 9.64 -6.67 -5.06
N GLU A 152 9.46 -7.45 -6.13
CA GLU A 152 8.45 -7.23 -7.17
C GLU A 152 7.04 -7.11 -6.60
N LEU A 153 6.65 -8.05 -5.74
CA LEU A 153 5.35 -8.03 -5.08
C LEU A 153 5.15 -6.77 -4.22
N VAL A 154 6.17 -6.35 -3.46
CA VAL A 154 6.09 -5.13 -2.63
C VAL A 154 5.91 -3.90 -3.51
N VAL A 155 6.69 -3.78 -4.58
CA VAL A 155 6.58 -2.64 -5.50
C VAL A 155 5.23 -2.62 -6.20
N TYR A 156 4.73 -3.74 -6.74
CA TYR A 156 3.40 -3.76 -7.36
C TYR A 156 2.29 -3.42 -6.38
N TYR A 157 2.40 -3.88 -5.13
CA TYR A 157 1.47 -3.51 -4.09
C TYR A 157 1.46 -2.00 -3.84
N LEU A 158 2.62 -1.39 -3.60
CA LEU A 158 2.73 0.04 -3.31
C LEU A 158 2.40 0.91 -4.53
N TRP A 159 2.72 0.45 -5.73
CA TRP A 159 2.55 1.19 -6.98
C TRP A 159 1.12 1.15 -7.51
N LEU A 160 0.45 0.00 -7.46
CA LEU A 160 -0.86 -0.20 -8.11
C LEU A 160 -1.99 -0.41 -7.10
N VAL A 161 -1.79 -1.33 -6.15
CA VAL A 161 -2.86 -1.77 -5.24
C VAL A 161 -3.15 -0.73 -4.16
N GLN A 162 -2.11 -0.19 -3.53
CA GLN A 162 -2.23 0.74 -2.41
C GLN A 162 -2.91 2.07 -2.82
N PRO A 163 -2.57 2.72 -3.96
CA PRO A 163 -3.28 3.92 -4.40
C PRO A 163 -4.75 3.64 -4.70
N PHE A 164 -5.06 2.49 -5.33
CA PHE A 164 -6.43 2.10 -5.61
C PHE A 164 -7.26 1.85 -4.34
N VAL A 165 -6.69 1.16 -3.35
CA VAL A 165 -7.34 0.97 -2.04
C VAL A 165 -7.63 2.32 -1.37
N ARG A 166 -6.64 3.23 -1.35
CA ARG A 166 -6.81 4.59 -0.82
C ARG A 166 -7.91 5.35 -1.58
N ALA A 167 -7.96 5.24 -2.90
CA ALA A 167 -9.00 5.87 -3.72
C ALA A 167 -10.40 5.36 -3.37
N LEU A 168 -10.59 4.05 -3.27
CA LEU A 168 -11.88 3.46 -2.88
C LEU A 168 -12.28 3.86 -1.45
N GLN A 169 -11.35 3.81 -0.50
CA GLN A 169 -11.59 4.24 0.88
C GLN A 169 -12.08 5.69 0.94
N LYS A 170 -11.49 6.58 0.15
CA LYS A 170 -11.88 7.99 0.07
C LYS A 170 -13.24 8.17 -0.62
N MET A 171 -13.41 7.58 -1.80
CA MET A 171 -14.59 7.80 -2.66
C MET A 171 -15.85 7.12 -2.13
N VAL A 172 -15.72 5.99 -1.45
CA VAL A 172 -16.85 5.13 -1.07
C VAL A 172 -17.17 5.25 0.43
N PHE A 173 -16.14 5.43 1.26
CA PHE A 173 -16.28 5.39 2.73
C PHE A 173 -15.94 6.72 3.43
N ASP A 174 -15.72 7.81 2.67
CA ASP A 174 -15.29 9.14 3.18
C ASP A 174 -14.12 9.07 4.18
N GLN A 175 -13.19 8.13 3.97
CA GLN A 175 -12.03 8.00 4.85
C GLN A 175 -11.05 9.16 4.60
N LYS A 176 -10.77 9.94 5.66
CA LYS A 176 -9.96 11.18 5.58
C LYS A 176 -8.51 11.00 6.01
N GLU A 177 -8.27 10.01 6.86
CA GLU A 177 -6.96 9.75 7.46
C GLU A 177 -6.40 8.41 7.01
N TYR A 178 -5.12 8.42 6.67
CA TYR A 178 -4.35 7.24 6.31
C TYR A 178 -2.98 7.33 6.95
N ARG A 179 -2.52 6.21 7.49
CA ARG A 179 -1.14 6.05 7.90
C ARG A 179 -0.43 5.24 6.82
N ALA A 180 0.80 5.60 6.50
CA ALA A 180 1.53 4.92 5.43
C ALA A 180 2.33 3.72 5.95
N PHE A 181 1.69 2.90 6.80
CA PHE A 181 2.28 1.65 7.23
C PHE A 181 1.99 0.56 6.20
N ILE A 182 3.01 -0.22 5.85
CA ILE A 182 2.79 -1.37 4.96
C ILE A 182 1.95 -2.45 5.66
N TRP A 183 2.14 -2.66 6.97
CA TRP A 183 1.26 -3.45 7.84
C TRP A 183 0.73 -2.56 8.96
N GLU A 184 -0.57 -2.57 9.20
CA GLU A 184 -1.15 -1.73 10.25
C GLU A 184 -0.70 -2.22 11.64
N PRO A 185 -0.23 -1.33 12.53
CA PRO A 185 0.02 -1.70 13.91
C PRO A 185 -1.30 -2.14 14.57
N LYS A 186 -1.36 -3.38 15.03
CA LYS A 186 -2.46 -3.82 15.90
C LYS A 186 -2.36 -3.04 17.23
N PRO A 187 -3.46 -2.51 17.78
CA PRO A 187 -3.45 -1.87 19.09
C PRO A 187 -2.88 -2.84 20.14
N GLU A 188 -2.04 -2.35 21.05
CA GLU A 188 -1.39 -3.17 22.08
C GLU A 188 -2.38 -3.88 23.04
N GLU A 189 -3.65 -3.46 23.07
CA GLU A 189 -4.68 -3.97 23.99
C GLU A 189 -5.07 -5.44 23.78
N GLN A 190 -4.70 -6.06 22.66
CA GLN A 190 -5.02 -7.47 22.37
C GLN A 190 -4.04 -8.51 22.94
N TRP A 191 -3.02 -8.09 23.69
CA TRP A 191 -1.96 -8.98 24.22
C TRP A 191 -2.00 -9.15 25.74
N ARG A 192 -3.14 -8.89 26.38
CA ARG A 192 -3.38 -9.23 27.79
C ARG A 192 -4.31 -10.44 27.83
N ASP A 193 -3.71 -11.63 27.70
CA ASP A 193 -4.26 -12.87 28.27
C ASP A 193 -3.75 -13.03 29.71
#